data_AF-A0A8J7JIP7-F1
#
_entry.id   AF-A0A8J7JIP7-F1
#
_cell.length_a   1.000
_cell.length_b   1.000
_cell.length_c   1.000
_cell.angle_alpha   90.00
_cell.angle_beta   90.00
_cell.angle_gamma   90.00
#
_symmetry.space_group_name_H-M   'P 1'
#
loop_
_entity.id
_entity.type
_entity.pdbx_description
1 polymer ?
#
loop_
_entity_poly.entity_id
_entity_poly.type
_entity_poly.pdbx_seq_one_letter_code
_entity_poly.pdbx_strand_id
1 'polypeptide(L)'
;MHESKEKSKRIFFSLASPTLTDDISSIFEEYFQASVDHSSIDRRILQNEAVHRIFLHKGVASFQYLQEMGTSTFPSVQFLTLNSVPYKIRECLDKLSQVQEGESNLYETSSLMTEWLMDASHEYQTFFAGYIQAIPSTSAQILIAALSDAEFSTGNDSLLASVSLFLKSTDKRLAQTASIFLLTCGGTLGGDILSQILSTQELPHSQLVRGISELLS
;
A
#
# COMPACT_ATOMS: atom_id res chain seq x y z
N MET A 1 34.71 -8.42 -38.61
CA MET A 1 34.49 -7.00 -38.31
C MET A 1 33.04 -6.82 -37.96
N HIS A 2 32.80 -6.53 -36.68
CA HIS A 2 31.50 -6.16 -36.13
C HIS A 2 31.06 -4.80 -36.70
N GLU A 3 29.80 -4.68 -37.08
CA GLU A 3 29.07 -3.43 -36.87
C GLU A 3 27.60 -3.74 -36.54
N SER A 4 27.22 -3.27 -35.36
CA SER A 4 25.91 -3.35 -34.73
C SER A 4 25.00 -2.27 -35.29
N LYS A 5 23.78 -2.64 -35.73
CA LYS A 5 22.60 -1.76 -35.67
C LYS A 5 21.37 -2.61 -35.37
N GLU A 6 21.27 -2.96 -34.10
CA GLU A 6 20.08 -2.78 -33.25
C GLU A 6 18.81 -2.38 -34.01
N LYS A 7 18.17 -3.36 -34.66
CA LYS A 7 16.76 -3.24 -35.05
C LYS A 7 15.94 -3.42 -33.80
N SER A 8 15.75 -2.27 -33.14
CA SER A 8 14.73 -2.00 -32.12
C SER A 8 13.48 -2.82 -32.43
N LYS A 9 13.29 -3.88 -31.64
CA LYS A 9 12.09 -4.70 -31.68
C LYS A 9 10.93 -3.77 -31.36
N ARG A 10 10.17 -3.40 -32.41
CA ARG A 10 8.86 -2.79 -32.30
C ARG A 10 7.99 -3.70 -31.44
N ILE A 11 7.93 -3.41 -30.15
CA ILE A 11 6.89 -3.94 -29.28
C ILE A 11 5.65 -3.11 -29.61
N PHE A 12 4.90 -3.59 -30.58
CA PHE A 12 3.52 -3.17 -30.84
C PHE A 12 2.68 -3.60 -29.63
N PHE A 13 2.61 -2.75 -28.60
CA PHE A 13 1.48 -2.83 -27.67
C PHE A 13 0.29 -2.19 -28.37
N SER A 14 -0.47 -3.04 -29.06
CA SER A 14 -1.87 -2.79 -29.42
C SER A 14 -2.69 -2.69 -28.14
N LEU A 15 -2.57 -1.56 -27.44
CA LEU A 15 -3.52 -1.16 -26.42
C LEU A 15 -4.79 -0.72 -27.13
N ALA A 16 -5.89 -1.39 -26.77
CA ALA A 16 -7.23 -1.13 -27.26
C ALA A 16 -7.51 0.37 -27.38
N SER A 17 -7.92 0.81 -28.58
CA SER A 17 -8.37 2.16 -28.85
C SER A 17 -9.61 2.51 -28.01
N PRO A 18 -9.56 3.51 -27.12
CA PRO A 18 -10.57 4.54 -27.12
C PRO A 18 -10.19 5.55 -28.21
N THR A 19 -11.17 6.15 -28.87
CA THR A 19 -11.00 7.23 -29.85
C THR A 19 -10.19 8.38 -29.23
N LEU A 20 -8.87 8.38 -29.49
CA LEU A 20 -7.99 9.52 -29.24
C LEU A 20 -8.38 10.59 -30.26
N THR A 21 -8.93 11.70 -29.79
CA THR A 21 -9.06 12.90 -30.61
C THR A 21 -7.66 13.42 -30.96
N ASP A 22 -7.46 13.96 -32.16
CA ASP A 22 -6.15 14.30 -32.75
C ASP A 22 -5.24 15.15 -31.84
N ASP A 23 -5.81 15.98 -30.95
CA ASP A 23 -5.09 16.79 -29.96
C ASP A 23 -4.41 15.99 -28.83
N ILE A 24 -4.84 14.75 -28.57
CA ILE A 24 -4.25 13.90 -27.52
C ILE A 24 -3.06 13.11 -28.09
N SER A 25 -3.10 12.70 -29.37
CA SER A 25 -1.98 11.99 -30.00
C SER A 25 -0.71 12.84 -30.08
N SER A 26 -0.83 14.14 -30.37
CA SER A 26 0.33 15.04 -30.50
C SER A 26 1.07 15.26 -29.17
N ILE A 27 0.32 15.42 -28.07
CA ILE A 27 0.90 15.60 -26.72
C ILE A 27 1.62 14.34 -26.23
N PHE A 28 1.14 13.16 -26.61
CA PHE A 28 1.81 11.88 -26.31
C PHE A 28 3.13 11.75 -27.08
N GLU A 29 3.13 12.09 -28.36
CA GLU A 29 4.32 12.02 -29.20
C GLU A 29 5.40 13.01 -28.71
N GLU A 30 5.01 14.23 -28.32
CA GLU A 30 5.88 15.21 -27.66
C GLU A 30 6.49 14.66 -26.35
N TYR A 31 5.69 14.00 -25.51
CA TYR A 31 6.16 13.41 -24.25
C TYR A 31 7.16 12.26 -24.46
N PHE A 32 6.88 11.35 -25.39
CA PHE A 32 7.75 10.22 -25.68
C PHE A 32 9.07 10.67 -26.28
N GLN A 33 9.03 11.62 -27.23
CA GLN A 33 10.23 12.17 -27.84
C GLN A 33 11.09 12.90 -26.80
N ALA A 34 10.50 13.72 -25.93
CA ALA A 34 11.23 14.40 -24.87
C ALA A 34 11.89 13.44 -23.87
N SER A 35 11.21 12.33 -23.57
CA SER A 35 11.72 11.26 -22.68
C SER A 35 12.87 10.47 -23.30
N VAL A 36 12.81 10.19 -24.60
CA VAL A 36 13.88 9.50 -25.36
C VAL A 36 15.10 10.40 -25.51
N ASP A 37 14.89 11.70 -25.73
CA ASP A 37 15.95 12.68 -25.93
C ASP A 37 16.57 13.21 -24.61
N HIS A 38 16.10 12.71 -23.45
CA HIS A 38 16.48 13.19 -22.11
C HIS A 38 16.38 14.72 -21.95
N SER A 39 15.41 15.32 -22.62
CA SER A 39 15.18 16.77 -22.59
C SER A 39 14.18 17.15 -21.49
N SER A 40 14.20 18.42 -21.07
CA SER A 40 13.25 18.93 -20.08
C SER A 40 11.82 18.87 -20.61
N ILE A 41 10.94 18.15 -19.92
CA ILE A 41 9.54 18.01 -20.30
C ILE A 41 8.77 19.26 -19.88
N ASP A 42 8.04 19.87 -20.82
CA ASP A 42 7.22 21.05 -20.54
C ASP A 42 6.12 20.72 -19.52
N ARG A 43 5.92 21.62 -18.54
CA ARG A 43 4.90 21.51 -17.50
C ARG A 43 3.49 21.32 -18.07
N ARG A 44 3.19 21.90 -19.24
CA ARG A 44 1.89 21.73 -19.92
C ARG A 44 1.62 20.28 -20.34
N ILE A 45 2.67 19.52 -20.66
CA ILE A 45 2.60 18.11 -21.06
C ILE A 45 2.38 17.25 -19.82
N LEU A 46 3.06 17.57 -18.71
CA LEU A 46 2.86 16.88 -17.44
C LEU A 46 1.46 17.09 -16.87
N GLN A 47 0.87 18.27 -17.04
CA GLN A 47 -0.49 18.56 -16.58
C GLN A 47 -1.59 17.94 -17.45
N ASN A 48 -1.22 17.28 -18.55
CA ASN A 48 -2.18 16.60 -19.40
C ASN A 48 -2.64 15.29 -18.75
N GLU A 49 -3.95 15.15 -18.54
CA GLU A 49 -4.58 14.01 -17.87
C GLU A 49 -4.24 12.66 -18.53
N ALA A 50 -4.04 12.63 -19.84
CA ALA A 50 -3.75 11.40 -20.56
C ALA A 50 -2.25 11.01 -20.45
N VAL A 51 -1.33 11.97 -20.35
CA VAL A 51 0.08 11.73 -19.98
C VAL A 51 0.19 11.33 -18.50
N HIS A 52 -0.59 11.96 -17.62
CA HIS A 52 -0.71 11.56 -16.21
C HIS A 52 -1.18 10.10 -16.05
N ARG A 53 -2.12 9.63 -16.89
CA ARG A 53 -2.51 8.22 -16.92
C ARG A 53 -1.37 7.26 -17.29
N ILE A 54 -0.38 7.70 -18.07
CA ILE A 54 0.82 6.89 -18.37
C ILE A 54 1.75 6.80 -17.16
N PHE A 55 1.94 7.87 -16.41
CA PHE A 55 2.71 7.84 -15.15
C PHE A 55 2.05 6.91 -14.12
N LEU A 56 0.71 7.00 -14.00
CA LEU A 56 -0.11 6.06 -13.23
C LEU A 56 0.08 4.62 -13.71
N HIS A 57 0.10 4.39 -15.03
CA HIS A 57 0.39 3.07 -15.58
C HIS A 57 1.84 2.60 -15.39
N LYS A 58 2.85 3.47 -15.23
CA LYS A 58 4.22 3.03 -14.88
C LYS A 58 4.33 2.60 -13.41
N GLY A 59 3.63 3.27 -12.50
CA GLY A 59 3.53 2.85 -11.10
C GLY A 59 2.74 1.54 -10.95
N VAL A 60 1.60 1.44 -11.64
CA VAL A 60 0.79 0.22 -11.70
C VAL A 60 1.51 -0.90 -12.46
N ALA A 61 2.28 -0.61 -13.51
CA ALA A 61 3.09 -1.60 -14.23
C ALA A 61 4.26 -2.10 -13.40
N SER A 62 4.81 -1.32 -12.46
CA SER A 62 5.81 -1.83 -11.53
C SER A 62 5.19 -2.86 -10.56
N PHE A 63 3.94 -2.63 -10.13
CA PHE A 63 3.17 -3.58 -9.33
C PHE A 63 2.64 -4.79 -10.12
N GLN A 64 2.16 -4.59 -11.36
CA GLN A 64 1.72 -5.65 -12.26
C GLN A 64 2.90 -6.47 -12.79
N TYR A 65 4.08 -5.88 -13.01
CA TYR A 65 5.31 -6.60 -13.38
C TYR A 65 5.76 -7.53 -12.25
N LEU A 66 5.65 -7.09 -10.99
CA LEU A 66 5.90 -7.96 -9.82
C LEU A 66 4.88 -9.12 -9.73
N GLN A 67 3.65 -8.91 -10.22
CA GLN A 67 2.59 -9.91 -10.29
C GLN A 67 2.78 -10.90 -11.47
N GLU A 68 3.20 -10.40 -12.65
CA GLU A 68 3.44 -11.20 -13.87
C GLU A 68 4.74 -12.01 -13.82
N MET A 69 5.75 -11.56 -13.06
CA MET A 69 6.99 -12.31 -12.83
C MET A 69 6.84 -13.50 -11.87
N GLY A 70 5.62 -13.82 -11.43
CA GLY A 70 5.30 -15.08 -10.74
C GLY A 70 5.95 -15.26 -9.36
N THR A 71 6.33 -14.17 -8.68
CA THR A 71 6.90 -14.21 -7.32
C THR A 71 5.92 -13.85 -6.22
N SER A 72 4.68 -13.46 -6.56
CA SER A 72 3.62 -13.23 -5.60
C SER A 72 2.83 -14.51 -5.32
N THR A 73 2.85 -14.97 -4.07
CA THR A 73 2.05 -16.09 -3.57
C THR A 73 0.66 -15.67 -3.07
N PHE A 74 0.23 -14.43 -3.31
CA PHE A 74 -1.04 -13.92 -2.81
C PHE A 74 -2.17 -14.06 -3.85
N PRO A 75 -3.35 -14.60 -3.45
CA PRO A 75 -4.48 -14.74 -4.36
C PRO A 75 -5.02 -13.38 -4.79
N SER A 76 -5.60 -13.34 -6.00
CA SER A 76 -6.18 -12.18 -6.67
C SER A 76 -7.21 -11.43 -5.82
N VAL A 77 -6.81 -10.35 -5.17
CA VAL A 77 -7.71 -9.40 -4.51
C VAL A 77 -8.24 -8.42 -5.55
N GLN A 78 -9.56 -8.29 -5.66
CA GLN A 78 -10.18 -7.17 -6.38
C GLN A 78 -9.93 -5.90 -5.57
N PHE A 79 -8.83 -5.21 -5.86
CA PHE A 79 -8.58 -3.90 -5.28
C PHE A 79 -9.63 -2.92 -5.79
N LEU A 80 -10.20 -2.12 -4.88
CA LEU A 80 -10.75 -0.81 -5.26
C LEU A 80 -9.73 -0.14 -6.18
N THR A 81 -10.18 0.33 -7.34
CA THR A 81 -9.27 1.06 -8.21
C THR A 81 -8.74 2.24 -7.41
N LEU A 82 -7.42 2.29 -7.18
CA LEU A 82 -6.73 3.33 -6.40
C LEU A 82 -7.21 4.75 -6.75
N ASN A 83 -7.75 4.94 -7.95
CA ASN A 83 -8.40 6.15 -8.45
C ASN A 83 -9.52 6.70 -7.55
N SER A 84 -10.23 5.88 -6.75
CA SER A 84 -11.24 6.34 -5.79
C SER A 84 -10.66 6.89 -4.48
N VAL A 85 -9.41 6.55 -4.16
CA VAL A 85 -8.71 7.02 -2.96
C VAL A 85 -8.15 8.43 -3.22
N PRO A 86 -8.33 9.40 -2.29
CA PRO A 86 -7.78 10.75 -2.47
C PRO A 86 -6.27 10.72 -2.74
N TYR A 87 -5.81 11.61 -3.61
CA TYR A 87 -4.40 11.64 -4.05
C TYR A 87 -3.40 11.70 -2.88
N LYS A 88 -3.66 12.57 -1.88
CA LYS A 88 -2.82 12.70 -0.69
C LYS A 88 -2.68 11.39 0.10
N ILE A 89 -3.74 10.59 0.13
CA ILE A 89 -3.75 9.29 0.79
C ILE A 89 -2.92 8.29 -0.01
N ARG A 90 -3.03 8.29 -1.35
CA ARG A 90 -2.15 7.47 -2.20
C ARG A 90 -0.67 7.81 -2.01
N GLU A 91 -0.32 9.09 -1.86
CA GLU A 91 1.05 9.51 -1.56
C GLU A 91 1.50 9.02 -0.18
N CYS A 92 0.64 9.07 0.83
CA CYS A 92 0.94 8.54 2.16
C CYS A 92 1.19 7.03 2.12
N LEU A 93 0.35 6.29 1.38
CA LEU A 93 0.56 4.87 1.14
C LEU A 93 1.91 4.67 0.44
N ASP A 94 2.19 5.32 -0.69
CA ASP A 94 3.48 5.17 -1.38
C ASP A 94 4.68 5.35 -0.43
N LYS A 95 4.69 6.41 0.38
CA LYS A 95 5.72 6.64 1.41
C LYS A 95 5.81 5.51 2.43
N LEU A 96 4.69 5.03 2.97
CA LEU A 96 4.68 3.92 3.93
C LEU A 96 5.26 2.63 3.34
N SER A 97 5.17 2.42 2.02
CA SER A 97 5.75 1.24 1.35
C SER A 97 7.27 1.31 1.17
N GLN A 98 7.89 2.48 1.33
CA GLN A 98 9.33 2.66 1.10
C GLN A 98 10.15 2.12 2.28
N VAL A 99 11.23 1.39 1.97
CA VAL A 99 12.06 0.69 2.97
C VAL A 99 13.05 1.61 3.70
N GLN A 100 13.32 2.82 3.18
CA GLN A 100 14.37 3.72 3.68
C GLN A 100 13.86 5.07 4.21
N GLU A 101 12.55 5.20 4.45
CA GLU A 101 11.99 6.38 5.10
C GLU A 101 12.44 6.44 6.57
N GLY A 102 12.80 7.65 7.04
CA GLY A 102 13.17 7.84 8.44
C GLY A 102 11.95 7.77 9.35
N GLU A 103 12.11 7.27 10.58
CA GLU A 103 10.99 7.08 11.53
C GLU A 103 10.16 8.36 11.74
N SER A 104 10.78 9.54 11.80
CA SER A 104 10.07 10.81 11.94
C SER A 104 9.11 11.10 10.78
N ASN A 105 9.52 10.80 9.55
CA ASN A 105 8.68 10.99 8.37
C ASN A 105 7.57 9.94 8.32
N LEU A 106 7.87 8.70 8.74
CA LEU A 106 6.89 7.64 8.86
C LEU A 106 5.81 8.01 9.87
N TYR A 107 6.18 8.57 11.03
CA TYR A 107 5.20 9.04 12.01
C TYR A 107 4.28 10.14 11.46
N GLU A 108 4.83 11.17 10.80
CA GLU A 108 4.00 12.21 10.17
C GLU A 108 3.05 11.63 9.12
N THR A 109 3.55 10.72 8.29
CA THR A 109 2.74 10.04 7.27
C THR A 109 1.66 9.16 7.91
N SER A 110 1.99 8.47 9.00
CA SER A 110 1.06 7.64 9.76
C SER A 110 -0.01 8.46 10.47
N SER A 111 0.31 9.65 10.98
CA SER A 111 -0.68 10.57 11.56
C SER A 111 -1.71 11.01 10.51
N LEU A 112 -1.25 11.41 9.32
CA LEU A 112 -2.16 11.79 8.22
C LEU A 112 -3.04 10.61 7.75
N MET A 113 -2.48 9.40 7.70
CA MET A 113 -3.27 8.20 7.42
C MET A 113 -4.30 7.91 8.50
N THR A 114 -3.91 8.08 9.76
CA THR A 114 -4.77 7.84 10.92
C THR A 114 -5.97 8.77 10.90
N GLU A 115 -5.74 10.07 10.71
CA GLU A 115 -6.81 11.07 10.57
C GLU A 115 -7.81 10.67 9.47
N TRP A 116 -7.30 10.24 8.31
CA TRP A 116 -8.18 9.81 7.23
C TRP A 116 -8.94 8.52 7.55
N LEU A 117 -8.30 7.54 8.21
CA LEU A 117 -8.94 6.27 8.57
C LEU A 117 -10.04 6.43 9.61
N MET A 118 -9.93 7.41 10.52
CA MET A 118 -10.96 7.70 11.51
C MET A 118 -12.30 8.07 10.85
N ASP A 119 -12.26 8.80 9.73
CA ASP A 119 -13.45 9.19 8.96
C ASP A 119 -13.77 8.24 7.80
N ALA A 120 -12.92 7.24 7.56
CA ALA A 120 -13.04 6.34 6.41
C ALA A 120 -14.23 5.38 6.56
N SER A 121 -14.97 5.19 5.46
CA SER A 121 -16.02 4.18 5.40
C SER A 121 -15.45 2.77 5.57
N HIS A 122 -16.31 1.82 5.91
CA HIS A 122 -15.93 0.42 6.05
C HIS A 122 -15.27 -0.15 4.78
N GLU A 123 -15.70 0.29 3.59
CA GLU A 123 -15.13 -0.13 2.31
C GLU A 123 -13.65 0.30 2.18
N TYR A 124 -13.33 1.54 2.59
CA TYR A 124 -11.96 2.05 2.59
C TYR A 124 -11.09 1.38 3.66
N GLN A 125 -11.65 1.06 4.83
CA GLN A 125 -10.95 0.28 5.84
C GLN A 125 -10.63 -1.15 5.36
N THR A 126 -11.55 -1.79 4.63
CA THR A 126 -11.31 -3.09 3.98
C THR A 126 -10.23 -2.98 2.90
N PHE A 127 -10.23 -1.92 2.10
CA PHE A 127 -9.14 -1.67 1.14
C PHE A 127 -7.80 -1.52 1.86
N PHE A 128 -7.75 -0.72 2.92
CA PHE A 128 -6.55 -0.48 3.71
C PHE A 128 -6.03 -1.76 4.38
N ALA A 129 -6.92 -2.68 4.76
CA ALA A 129 -6.54 -3.99 5.30
C ALA A 129 -5.64 -4.81 4.35
N GLY A 130 -5.92 -4.78 3.04
CA GLY A 130 -5.06 -5.43 2.05
C GLY A 130 -3.71 -4.72 1.89
N TYR A 131 -3.68 -3.41 2.10
CA TYR A 131 -2.50 -2.60 1.94
C TYR A 131 -1.52 -2.74 3.12
N ILE A 132 -2.02 -2.72 4.36
CA ILE A 132 -1.16 -2.73 5.56
C ILE A 132 -0.28 -4.00 5.63
N GLN A 133 -0.73 -5.12 5.08
CA GLN A 133 0.09 -6.34 5.03
C GLN A 133 1.30 -6.24 4.08
N ALA A 134 1.25 -5.33 3.10
CA ALA A 134 2.25 -5.21 2.05
C ALA A 134 3.36 -4.19 2.38
N ILE A 135 3.22 -3.40 3.45
CA ILE A 135 4.24 -2.40 3.83
C ILE A 135 5.33 -3.01 4.70
N PRO A 136 6.53 -2.40 4.73
CA PRO A 136 7.61 -2.81 5.63
C PRO A 136 7.18 -2.85 7.10
N SER A 137 7.76 -3.78 7.86
CA SER A 137 7.42 -4.02 9.26
C SER A 137 7.52 -2.77 10.14
N THR A 138 8.53 -1.92 9.93
CA THR A 138 8.70 -0.67 10.66
C THR A 138 7.56 0.31 10.36
N SER A 139 7.17 0.46 9.10
CA SER A 139 6.03 1.30 8.69
C SER A 139 4.72 0.78 9.28
N ALA A 140 4.49 -0.53 9.23
CA ALA A 140 3.32 -1.16 9.85
C ALA A 140 3.29 -0.90 11.36
N GLN A 141 4.42 -1.09 12.06
CA GLN A 141 4.51 -0.85 13.50
C GLN A 141 4.16 0.60 13.83
N ILE A 142 4.77 1.57 13.15
CA ILE A 142 4.55 3.01 13.40
C ILE A 142 3.10 3.40 13.11
N LEU A 143 2.53 2.90 12.00
CA LEU A 143 1.16 3.17 11.61
C LEU A 143 0.14 2.59 12.58
N ILE A 144 0.32 1.35 13.01
CA ILE A 144 -0.56 0.71 13.99
C ILE A 144 -0.46 1.42 15.34
N ALA A 145 0.74 1.82 15.76
CA ALA A 145 0.94 2.61 16.97
C ALA A 145 0.20 3.96 16.88
N ALA A 146 0.35 4.69 15.77
CA ALA A 146 -0.34 5.97 15.55
C ALA A 146 -1.87 5.82 15.60
N LEU A 147 -2.41 4.75 15.01
CA LEU A 147 -3.85 4.45 15.08
C LEU A 147 -4.30 4.19 16.52
N SER A 148 -3.52 3.42 17.30
CA SER A 148 -3.82 3.17 18.71
C SER A 148 -3.71 4.43 19.58
N ASP A 149 -2.69 5.25 19.36
CA ASP A 149 -2.49 6.52 20.07
C ASP A 149 -3.61 7.53 19.78
N ALA A 150 -4.19 7.48 18.58
CA ALA A 150 -5.33 8.30 18.18
C ALA A 150 -6.70 7.73 18.62
N GLU A 151 -6.71 6.64 19.40
CA GLU A 151 -7.93 5.96 19.85
C GLU A 151 -8.85 5.55 18.69
N PHE A 152 -8.26 5.18 17.54
CA PHE A 152 -9.02 4.68 16.40
C PHE A 152 -9.85 3.45 16.82
N SER A 153 -11.13 3.43 16.46
CA SER A 153 -12.03 2.32 16.76
C SER A 153 -12.56 1.70 15.47
N THR A 154 -12.45 0.38 15.34
CA THR A 154 -12.93 -0.34 14.15
C THR A 154 -13.57 -1.68 14.50
N GLY A 155 -14.69 -1.96 13.83
CA GLY A 155 -15.31 -3.29 13.77
C GLY A 155 -15.05 -4.00 12.44
N ASN A 156 -14.08 -3.53 11.63
CA ASN A 156 -13.81 -4.11 10.32
C ASN A 156 -13.02 -5.41 10.44
N ASP A 157 -13.70 -6.54 10.21
CA ASP A 157 -13.11 -7.88 10.29
C ASP A 157 -11.85 -8.05 9.43
N SER A 158 -11.84 -7.46 8.23
CA SER A 158 -10.71 -7.59 7.30
C SER A 158 -9.46 -6.90 7.84
N LEU A 159 -9.62 -5.71 8.41
CA LEU A 159 -8.52 -4.95 9.01
C LEU A 159 -8.00 -5.65 10.26
N LEU A 160 -8.88 -6.09 11.16
CA LEU A 160 -8.48 -6.82 12.36
C LEU A 160 -7.79 -8.14 12.02
N ALA A 161 -8.33 -8.90 11.06
CA ALA A 161 -7.69 -10.11 10.57
C ALA A 161 -6.30 -9.81 9.98
N SER A 162 -6.16 -8.73 9.22
CA SER A 162 -4.88 -8.32 8.64
C SER A 162 -3.84 -7.95 9.69
N VAL A 163 -4.22 -7.15 10.70
CA VAL A 163 -3.33 -6.81 11.82
C VAL A 163 -2.96 -8.04 12.63
N SER A 164 -3.88 -8.99 12.81
CA SER A 164 -3.62 -10.22 13.57
C SER A 164 -2.48 -11.07 12.99
N LEU A 165 -2.20 -10.97 11.68
CA LEU A 165 -1.09 -11.67 11.05
C LEU A 165 0.26 -11.20 11.59
N PHE A 166 0.36 -9.95 12.04
CA PHE A 166 1.59 -9.41 12.62
C PHE A 166 1.96 -10.01 13.98
N LEU A 167 1.03 -10.69 14.66
CA LEU A 167 1.33 -11.45 15.87
C LEU A 167 2.31 -12.61 15.62
N LYS A 168 2.42 -13.06 14.36
CA LYS A 168 3.38 -14.09 13.93
C LYS A 168 4.77 -13.53 13.60
N SER A 169 4.95 -12.22 13.67
CA SER A 169 6.24 -11.59 13.37
C SER A 169 7.31 -12.03 14.36
N THR A 170 8.54 -12.21 13.88
CA THR A 170 9.72 -12.38 14.73
C THR A 170 10.15 -11.06 15.36
N ASP A 171 9.71 -9.92 14.80
CA ASP A 171 9.86 -8.61 15.41
C ASP A 171 8.93 -8.48 16.62
N LYS A 172 9.53 -8.44 17.81
CA LYS A 172 8.85 -8.30 19.09
C LYS A 172 8.01 -7.02 19.15
N ARG A 173 8.51 -5.90 18.63
CA ARG A 173 7.83 -4.60 18.72
C ARG A 173 6.58 -4.60 17.86
N LEU A 174 6.66 -5.10 16.64
CA LEU A 174 5.51 -5.23 15.76
C LEU A 174 4.44 -6.17 16.33
N ALA A 175 4.82 -7.34 16.86
CA ALA A 175 3.88 -8.26 17.50
C ALA A 175 3.19 -7.64 18.72
N GLN A 176 3.95 -6.91 19.56
CA GLN A 176 3.42 -6.16 20.69
C GLN A 176 2.42 -5.08 20.22
N THR A 177 2.80 -4.25 19.27
CA THR A 177 1.94 -3.16 18.76
C THR A 177 0.66 -3.70 18.14
N ALA A 178 0.74 -4.81 17.38
CA ALA A 178 -0.45 -5.48 16.84
C ALA A 178 -1.39 -6.01 17.93
N SER A 179 -0.84 -6.59 19.01
CA SER A 179 -1.66 -7.08 20.13
C SER A 179 -2.38 -5.95 20.86
N ILE A 180 -1.71 -4.81 21.07
CA ILE A 180 -2.31 -3.62 21.68
C ILE A 180 -3.45 -3.12 20.78
N PHE A 181 -3.20 -2.94 19.49
CA PHE A 181 -4.22 -2.49 18.55
C PHE A 181 -5.46 -3.38 18.51
N LEU A 182 -5.30 -4.71 18.51
CA LEU A 182 -6.44 -5.61 18.53
C LEU A 182 -7.32 -5.39 19.78
N LEU A 183 -6.71 -5.14 20.93
CA LEU A 183 -7.43 -4.92 22.19
C LEU A 183 -8.04 -3.51 22.26
N THR A 184 -7.28 -2.47 21.91
CA THR A 184 -7.68 -1.07 22.08
C THR A 184 -8.54 -0.57 20.93
N CYS A 185 -8.15 -0.86 19.69
CA CYS A 185 -8.85 -0.38 18.49
C CYS A 185 -9.94 -1.35 18.02
N GLY A 186 -9.71 -2.67 18.18
CA GLY A 186 -10.66 -3.72 17.80
C GLY A 186 -11.70 -4.06 18.87
N GLY A 187 -11.52 -3.59 20.11
CA GLY A 187 -12.41 -3.86 21.24
C GLY A 187 -12.66 -5.35 21.43
N THR A 188 -13.93 -5.72 21.68
CA THR A 188 -14.34 -7.11 21.91
C THR A 188 -13.98 -8.03 20.74
N LEU A 189 -14.23 -7.60 19.50
CA LEU A 189 -13.95 -8.40 18.31
C LEU A 189 -12.46 -8.69 18.15
N GLY A 190 -11.61 -7.70 18.37
CA GLY A 190 -10.16 -7.90 18.34
C GLY A 190 -9.65 -8.76 19.49
N GLY A 191 -10.25 -8.65 20.68
CA GLY A 191 -9.98 -9.53 21.83
C GLY A 191 -10.35 -11.00 21.56
N ASP A 192 -11.48 -11.24 20.89
CA ASP A 192 -11.92 -12.58 20.48
C ASP A 192 -10.94 -13.19 19.48
N ILE A 193 -10.51 -12.43 18.46
CA ILE A 193 -9.48 -12.84 17.49
C ILE A 193 -8.17 -13.19 18.20
N LEU A 194 -7.72 -12.33 19.13
CA LEU A 194 -6.48 -12.55 19.87
C LEU A 194 -6.53 -13.85 20.69
N SER A 195 -7.63 -14.07 21.42
CA SER A 195 -7.87 -15.26 22.23
C SER A 195 -7.91 -16.54 21.38
N GLN A 196 -8.56 -16.47 20.22
CA GLN A 196 -8.59 -17.59 19.28
C GLN A 196 -7.18 -17.92 18.75
N ILE A 197 -6.37 -16.93 18.40
CA ILE A 197 -5.01 -17.17 17.90
C ILE A 197 -4.13 -17.77 19.00
N LEU A 198 -4.17 -17.22 20.22
CA LEU A 198 -3.36 -17.70 21.35
C LEU A 198 -3.68 -19.13 21.80
N SER A 199 -4.89 -19.62 21.50
CA SER A 199 -5.34 -20.98 21.80
C SER A 199 -5.06 -21.98 20.69
N THR A 200 -4.91 -21.52 19.44
CA THR A 200 -4.82 -22.39 18.26
C THR A 200 -3.44 -22.43 17.61
N GLN A 201 -2.59 -21.43 17.88
CA GLN A 201 -1.33 -21.25 17.16
C GLN A 201 -0.17 -20.96 18.13
N GLU A 202 0.99 -21.52 17.81
CA GLU A 202 2.24 -21.18 18.50
C GLU A 202 2.81 -19.89 17.92
N LEU A 203 2.76 -18.80 18.69
CA LEU A 203 3.31 -17.51 18.31
C LEU A 203 4.76 -17.36 18.84
N PRO A 204 5.67 -16.73 18.08
CA PRO A 204 7.05 -16.48 18.51
C PRO A 204 7.14 -15.77 19.87
N HIS A 205 6.24 -14.81 20.10
CA HIS A 205 6.20 -13.97 21.31
C HIS A 205 4.96 -14.25 22.16
N SER A 206 4.46 -15.50 22.18
CA SER A 206 3.19 -15.88 22.84
C SER A 206 3.06 -15.41 24.30
N GLN A 207 4.13 -15.49 25.10
CA GLN A 207 4.13 -15.03 26.49
C GLN A 207 3.93 -13.51 26.61
N LEU A 208 4.56 -12.74 25.73
CA LEU A 208 4.40 -11.28 25.68
C LEU A 208 2.96 -10.92 25.32
N VAL A 209 2.42 -11.55 24.28
CA VAL A 209 1.06 -11.30 23.79
C VAL A 209 0.02 -11.68 24.86
N ARG A 210 0.21 -12.79 25.57
CA ARG A 210 -0.63 -13.17 26.73
C ARG A 210 -0.56 -12.13 27.84
N GLY A 211 0.65 -11.71 28.22
CA GLY A 211 0.83 -10.69 29.25
C GLY A 211 0.14 -9.36 28.90
N ILE A 212 0.19 -8.94 27.63
CA ILE A 212 -0.53 -7.74 27.17
C ILE A 212 -2.04 -7.93 27.26
N SER A 213 -2.55 -9.08 26.83
CA SER A 213 -3.97 -9.40 26.93
C SER A 213 -4.46 -9.36 28.37
N GLU A 214 -3.73 -9.94 29.31
CA GLU A 214 -4.07 -9.93 30.74
C GLU A 214 -4.03 -8.53 31.37
N LEU A 215 -3.18 -7.63 30.86
CA LEU A 215 -3.04 -6.27 31.38
C LEU A 215 -4.09 -5.29 30.85
N LEU A 216 -4.59 -5.51 29.63
CA LEU A 216 -5.46 -4.56 28.92
C LEU A 216 -6.91 -5.03 28.78
N SER A 217 -7.24 -6.27 29.18
CA SER A 217 -8.62 -6.80 29.21
C SER A 217 -9.24 -6.59 30.59
#